data_AF-A0A9D4ZKJ2-F1
#
_entry.id   AF-A0A9D4ZKJ2-F1
#
_cell.length_a   1.000
_cell.length_b   1.000
_cell.length_c   1.000
_cell.angle_alpha   90.00
_cell.angle_beta   90.00
_cell.angle_gamma   90.00
#
_symmetry.space_group_name_H-M   'P 1'
#
loop_
_entity.id
_entity.type
_entity.pdbx_description
1 polymer ?
#
loop_
_entity_poly.entity_id
_entity_poly.type
_entity_poly.pdbx_seq_one_letter_code
_entity_poly.pdbx_strand_id
1 'polypeptide(L)'
;MVKRRNGGCNKHERGHTDPIRNIVEQAVVQDVQDACVYDGYAVPKIYAKMQYCVSHAIHSHDVRVRSCIARRVREPPQRFRHKEDMQNQNQHTDVPAVRK
;
A
#
# COMPACT_ATOMS: atom_id res chain seq x y z
N MET A 1 -9.72 15.72 33.51
CA MET A 1 -9.21 16.24 32.21
C MET A 1 -9.39 15.17 31.12
N VAL A 2 -10.24 15.40 30.12
CA VAL A 2 -10.51 14.40 29.07
C VAL A 2 -9.39 14.42 28.02
N LYS A 3 -8.75 13.27 27.79
CA LYS A 3 -7.58 13.15 26.90
C LYS A 3 -7.91 13.34 25.41
N ARG A 4 -9.15 13.06 24.98
CA ARG A 4 -9.64 13.19 23.59
C ARG A 4 -11.10 13.66 23.60
N ARG A 5 -11.43 14.75 22.89
CA ARG A 5 -12.80 15.31 22.84
C ARG A 5 -13.85 14.31 22.34
N ASN A 6 -13.46 13.38 21.47
CA ASN A 6 -14.36 12.38 20.88
C ASN A 6 -14.43 11.06 21.68
N GLY A 7 -13.92 11.02 22.91
CA GLY A 7 -13.92 9.77 23.71
C GLY A 7 -13.06 8.63 23.15
N GLY A 8 -12.37 8.83 22.02
CA GLY A 8 -11.52 7.82 21.38
C GLY A 8 -12.11 7.17 20.13
N CYS A 9 -13.38 7.39 19.81
CA CYS A 9 -14.03 6.85 18.61
C CYS A 9 -14.72 7.95 17.78
N ASN A 10 -14.99 7.67 16.51
CA ASN A 10 -15.98 8.36 15.70
C ASN A 10 -17.20 7.44 15.61
N LYS A 11 -18.42 7.98 15.85
CA LYS A 11 -19.67 7.19 15.77
C LYS A 11 -19.99 6.74 14.34
N HIS A 12 -19.36 7.35 13.34
CA HIS A 12 -19.49 7.01 11.93
C HIS A 12 -18.23 6.29 11.47
N GLU A 13 -18.44 5.21 10.71
CA GLU A 13 -17.51 4.31 10.02
C GLU A 13 -16.02 4.42 10.45
N ARG A 14 -15.54 3.34 11.05
CA ARG A 14 -14.15 3.19 11.49
C ARG A 14 -13.22 3.37 10.30
N GLY A 15 -12.35 4.37 10.34
CA GLY A 15 -11.33 4.59 9.32
C GLY A 15 -10.30 3.48 9.37
N HIS A 16 -10.37 2.54 8.43
CA HIS A 16 -9.43 1.44 8.26
C HIS A 16 -8.70 1.59 6.93
N THR A 17 -7.39 1.41 6.94
CA THR A 17 -6.59 1.30 5.73
C THR A 17 -6.59 -0.16 5.31
N ASP A 18 -7.44 -0.49 4.34
CA ASP A 18 -7.58 -1.85 3.86
C ASP A 18 -6.44 -2.18 2.88
N PRO A 19 -5.58 -3.17 3.17
CA PRO A 19 -4.48 -3.51 2.29
C PRO A 19 -5.04 -4.17 1.02
N ILE A 20 -4.86 -3.49 -0.12
CA ILE A 20 -5.07 -4.08 -1.45
C ILE A 20 -3.74 -4.70 -1.86
N ARG A 21 -3.75 -6.02 -2.09
CA ARG A 21 -2.55 -6.76 -2.48
C ARG A 21 -2.89 -7.68 -3.65
N ASN A 22 -1.93 -7.91 -4.55
CA ASN A 22 -2.08 -8.97 -5.55
C ASN A 22 -2.12 -10.32 -4.84
N ILE A 23 -2.79 -11.31 -5.44
CA ILE A 23 -2.81 -12.68 -4.91
C ILE A 23 -1.41 -13.30 -4.94
N VAL A 24 -0.61 -12.94 -5.94
CA VAL A 24 0.75 -13.43 -6.15
C VAL A 24 1.76 -12.38 -5.66
N GLU A 25 2.83 -12.83 -5.03
CA GLU A 25 3.97 -11.98 -4.63
C GLU A 25 4.81 -11.56 -5.84
N GLN A 26 5.44 -10.38 -5.79
CA GLN A 26 6.20 -9.81 -6.91
C GLN A 26 7.28 -10.74 -7.47
N ALA A 27 7.95 -11.52 -6.61
CA ALA A 27 9.01 -12.45 -7.03
C ALA A 27 8.49 -13.60 -7.92
N VAL A 28 7.21 -13.94 -7.83
CA VAL A 28 6.60 -15.10 -8.50
C VAL A 28 5.73 -14.67 -9.69
N VAL A 29 5.62 -13.36 -9.95
CA VAL A 29 4.79 -12.84 -11.05
C VAL A 29 5.28 -13.35 -12.41
N GLN A 30 6.60 -13.41 -12.62
CA GLN A 30 7.18 -13.89 -13.87
C GLN A 30 6.89 -15.38 -14.09
N ASP A 31 7.14 -16.23 -13.09
CA ASP A 31 6.92 -17.67 -13.18
C ASP A 31 5.45 -18.01 -13.48
N VAL A 32 4.52 -17.24 -12.88
CA VAL A 32 3.09 -17.40 -13.16
C VAL A 32 2.76 -17.00 -14.60
N GLN A 33 3.36 -15.94 -15.13
CA GLN A 33 3.15 -15.53 -16.51
C GLN A 33 3.71 -16.55 -17.51
N ASP A 34 4.91 -17.07 -17.26
CA ASP A 34 5.56 -18.08 -18.12
C ASP A 34 4.78 -19.41 -18.12
N ALA A 35 4.14 -19.76 -17.00
CA ALA A 35 3.30 -20.95 -16.88
C ALA A 35 1.84 -20.74 -17.35
N CYS A 36 1.40 -19.51 -17.59
CA CYS A 36 0.03 -19.23 -18.04
C CYS A 36 -0.17 -19.62 -19.51
N VAL A 37 -1.31 -20.26 -19.79
CA VAL A 37 -1.74 -20.53 -21.18
C VAL A 37 -2.15 -19.24 -21.91
N TYR A 38 -2.60 -18.24 -21.16
CA TYR A 38 -3.02 -16.94 -21.69
C TYR A 38 -1.89 -15.92 -21.61
N ASP A 39 -1.52 -15.34 -22.74
CA ASP A 39 -0.57 -14.24 -22.80
C ASP A 39 -1.16 -12.97 -22.16
N GLY A 40 -0.42 -12.36 -21.23
CA GLY A 40 -0.86 -11.14 -20.53
C GLY A 40 -1.97 -11.31 -19.49
N TYR A 41 -2.13 -12.48 -18.86
CA TYR A 41 -3.14 -12.67 -17.82
C TYR A 41 -2.99 -11.69 -16.64
N ALA A 42 -4.07 -10.94 -16.34
CA ALA A 42 -4.08 -9.99 -15.23
C ALA A 42 -4.27 -10.71 -13.88
N VAL A 43 -3.23 -10.68 -13.04
CA VAL A 43 -3.27 -11.29 -11.71
C VAL A 43 -4.34 -10.60 -10.83
N PRO A 44 -5.31 -11.35 -10.29
CA PRO A 44 -6.37 -10.78 -9.47
C PRO A 44 -5.85 -10.24 -8.11
N LYS A 45 -6.62 -9.31 -7.53
CA LYS A 45 -6.28 -8.62 -6.27
C LYS A 45 -7.16 -9.07 -5.12
N ILE A 46 -6.55 -9.17 -3.93
CA ILE A 46 -7.22 -9.42 -2.65
C ILE A 46 -7.60 -8.09 -2.03
N TYR A 47 -8.88 -7.96 -1.70
CA TYR A 47 -9.46 -6.84 -0.96
C TYR A 47 -9.93 -7.36 0.40
N ALA A 48 -9.14 -7.14 1.44
CA ALA A 48 -9.45 -7.59 2.79
C ALA A 48 -9.61 -6.39 3.73
N LYS A 49 -10.79 -6.29 4.36
CA LYS A 49 -11.07 -5.26 5.37
C LYS A 49 -10.59 -5.71 6.74
N MET A 50 -9.48 -5.15 7.21
CA MET A 50 -8.86 -5.54 8.48
C MET A 50 -9.41 -4.70 9.63
N GLN A 51 -9.99 -5.34 10.65
CA GLN A 51 -10.55 -4.67 11.84
C GLN A 51 -9.72 -5.02 13.06
N TYR A 52 -9.05 -4.02 13.64
CA TYR A 52 -8.19 -4.20 14.80
C TYR A 52 -8.76 -3.54 16.05
N CYS A 53 -8.53 -4.16 17.20
CA CYS A 53 -8.65 -3.47 18.49
C CYS A 53 -7.48 -2.50 18.67
N VAL A 54 -7.61 -1.55 19.60
CA VAL A 54 -6.57 -0.52 19.84
C VAL A 54 -5.24 -1.16 20.26
N SER A 55 -5.28 -2.24 21.06
CA SER A 55 -4.08 -2.94 21.52
C SER A 55 -3.31 -3.58 20.36
N HIS A 56 -4.01 -4.26 19.44
CA HIS A 56 -3.38 -4.87 18.27
C HIS A 56 -2.73 -3.82 17.38
N ALA A 57 -3.44 -2.73 17.09
CA ALA A 57 -2.95 -1.67 16.21
C ALA A 57 -1.69 -0.96 16.76
N ILE A 58 -1.47 -0.97 18.08
CA ILE A 58 -0.24 -0.46 18.69
C ILE A 58 0.86 -1.52 18.60
N HIS A 59 0.53 -2.80 18.80
CA HIS A 59 1.48 -3.90 18.74
C HIS A 59 2.04 -4.15 17.33
N SER A 60 1.19 -4.10 16.30
CA SER A 60 1.59 -4.22 14.88
C SER A 60 2.26 -2.95 14.32
N HIS A 61 2.34 -1.88 15.11
CA HIS A 61 2.83 -0.56 14.71
C HIS A 61 2.02 0.15 13.61
N ASP A 62 0.76 -0.26 13.37
CA ASP A 62 -0.16 0.44 12.47
C ASP A 62 -0.48 1.85 12.98
N VAL A 63 -0.62 2.01 14.30
CA VAL A 63 -0.85 3.30 14.97
C VAL A 63 0.31 3.63 15.88
N ARG A 64 0.77 4.88 15.81
CA ARG A 64 1.87 5.40 16.64
C ARG A 64 1.35 6.34 17.74
N VAL A 65 2.03 6.32 18.89
CA VAL A 65 1.77 7.28 19.97
C VAL A 65 2.15 8.69 19.50
N ARG A 66 1.24 9.66 19.67
CA ARG A 66 1.42 11.06 19.26
C ARG A 66 1.35 12.00 20.46
N SER A 67 2.06 13.13 20.38
CA SER A 67 2.04 14.18 21.41
C SER A 67 0.62 14.73 21.64
N CYS A 68 0.39 15.42 22.76
CA CYS A 68 -0.93 15.97 23.09
C CYS A 68 -1.50 16.86 21.99
N ILE A 69 -0.68 17.71 21.39
CA ILE A 69 -1.07 18.63 20.30
C ILE A 69 -1.28 17.84 19.00
N ALA A 70 -0.34 16.96 18.62
CA ALA A 70 -0.39 16.20 17.37
C ALA A 70 -1.56 15.20 17.29
N ARG A 71 -2.14 14.80 18.44
CA ARG A 71 -3.36 13.96 18.47
C ARG A 71 -4.59 14.66 17.89
N ARG A 72 -4.58 16.00 17.77
CA ARG A 72 -5.66 16.77 17.14
C ARG A 72 -5.58 16.77 15.60
N VAL A 73 -4.39 16.58 15.04
CA VAL A 73 -4.17 16.47 13.59
C VAL A 73 -4.75 15.15 13.09
N ARG A 74 -5.64 15.21 12.09
CA ARG A 74 -6.34 14.04 11.54
C ARG A 74 -5.94 13.70 10.10
N GLU A 75 -4.97 14.42 9.56
CA GLU A 75 -4.47 14.18 8.21
C GLU A 75 -3.72 12.85 8.14
N PRO A 76 -3.95 12.02 7.10
CA PRO A 76 -3.20 10.79 6.91
C PRO A 76 -1.72 11.12 6.65
N PRO A 77 -0.79 10.26 7.10
CA PRO A 77 0.63 10.48 6.81
C PRO A 77 0.89 10.43 5.29
N GLN A 78 1.65 11.41 4.78
CA GLN A 78 2.01 11.46 3.37
C GLN A 78 2.98 10.32 3.04
N ARG A 79 2.65 9.53 2.01
CA ARG A 79 3.55 8.50 1.47
C ARG A 79 4.51 9.18 0.49
N PHE A 80 5.76 9.40 0.91
CA PHE A 80 6.80 9.83 -0.01
C PHE A 80 7.13 8.68 -0.96
N ARG A 81 6.85 8.86 -2.25
CA ARG A 81 7.41 7.97 -3.28
C ARG A 81 8.82 8.45 -3.56
N HIS A 82 9.81 7.57 -3.42
CA HIS A 82 11.17 7.88 -3.84
C HIS A 82 11.15 8.14 -5.35
N LYS A 83 11.75 9.26 -5.78
CA LYS A 83 11.62 9.80 -7.14
C LYS A 83 12.50 9.06 -8.17
N GLU A 84 13.22 8.03 -7.75
CA GLU A 84 14.27 7.38 -8.54
C GLU A 84 13.72 6.46 -9.65
N ASP A 85 12.45 6.03 -9.56
CA ASP A 85 11.84 5.12 -10.55
C ASP A 85 11.39 5.80 -11.86
N MET A 86 11.40 7.13 -11.96
CA MET A 86 10.93 7.85 -13.16
C MET A 86 12.00 8.02 -14.25
N GLN A 87 13.30 7.81 -13.97
CA GLN A 87 14.36 8.12 -14.92
C GLN A 87 14.85 6.90 -15.74
N ASN A 88 14.58 5.66 -15.31
CA ASN A 88 15.18 4.45 -15.91
C ASN A 88 14.29 3.72 -16.95
N GLN A 89 13.09 4.20 -17.26
CA GLN A 89 12.24 3.59 -18.30
C GLN A 89 12.48 4.15 -19.71
N ASN A 90 13.39 5.12 -19.87
CA ASN A 90 13.58 5.85 -21.14
C ASN A 90 14.89 5.50 -21.88
N GLN A 91 15.48 4.33 -21.65
CA GLN A 91 16.73 3.90 -22.33
C GLN A 91 16.66 2.50 -22.99
N HIS A 92 15.50 2.04 -23.46
CA HIS A 92 15.41 0.79 -24.24
C HIS A 92 14.67 0.90 -25.58
N THR A 93 14.93 1.97 -26.31
CA THR A 93 14.67 2.15 -27.76
C THR A 93 15.82 3.04 -28.22
N ASP A 94 16.79 2.67 -29.05
CA ASP A 94 16.72 1.98 -30.34
C ASP A 94 18.06 1.28 -30.64
N VAL A 95 18.02 0.00 -31.03
CA VAL A 95 19.12 -0.59 -31.82
C VAL A 95 18.49 -1.03 -33.15
N PRO A 96 18.69 -0.31 -34.26
CA PRO A 96 18.22 -0.80 -35.54
C PRO A 96 19.11 -1.97 -35.96
N ALA A 97 18.51 -3.16 -36.02
CA ALA A 97 19.08 -4.32 -36.67
C ALA A 97 19.30 -4.01 -38.17
N VAL A 98 20.54 -3.72 -38.58
CA VAL A 98 20.90 -3.72 -39.99
C VAL A 98 21.18 -5.16 -40.41
N ARG A 99 20.21 -5.76 -41.11
CA ARG A 99 20.41 -6.95 -41.94
C ARG A 99 20.83 -6.50 -43.34
N LYS A 100 22.06 -6.84 -43.74
CA LYS A 100 22.52 -7.34 -45.06
C LYS A 100 24.02 -7.07 -45.21
#